data_AF-A0A2P4Y6G7-F1
#
_entry.id   AF-A0A2P4Y6G7-F1
#
_cell.length_a   1.000
_cell.length_b   1.000
_cell.length_c   1.000
_cell.angle_alpha   90.00
_cell.angle_beta   90.00
_cell.angle_gamma   90.00
#
_symmetry.space_group_name_H-M   'P 1'
#
loop_
_entity.id
_entity.type
_entity.pdbx_description
1 polymer ?
#
loop_
_entity_poly.entity_id
_entity_poly.type
_entity_poly.pdbx_seq_one_letter_code
_entity_poly.pdbx_strand_id
1 'polypeptide(L)'
;MPTAKYKTYPHHVRACLLSVAKDDGDWKAVAELYNAAGAHVGAVPYRLVKGKNIHVIAVISSSGLANQESQFGSFTADLANEFIRRFLRHISTTMPLDEVVVVLDNAPCHTDAEDVFDEEEFEDAEVLKLRPYSPMLNPIENVFSVYKSGNQ
;
A
#
# COMPACT_ATOMS: atom_id res chain seq x y z
N MET A 1 -13.58 -27.97 -20.62
CA MET A 1 -12.35 -27.15 -20.71
C MET A 1 -12.64 -25.78 -20.12
N PRO A 2 -11.88 -25.27 -19.14
CA PRO A 2 -12.15 -23.95 -18.56
C PRO A 2 -11.66 -22.85 -19.51
N THR A 3 -12.54 -21.93 -19.90
CA THR A 3 -12.23 -20.73 -20.69
C THR A 3 -11.48 -19.70 -19.85
N ALA A 4 -10.22 -19.43 -20.18
CA ALA A 4 -9.45 -18.34 -19.57
C ALA A 4 -10.05 -16.99 -19.96
N LYS A 5 -10.36 -16.14 -18.97
CA LYS A 5 -10.83 -14.77 -19.19
C LYS A 5 -9.63 -13.82 -19.24
N TYR A 6 -9.53 -13.04 -20.31
CA TYR A 6 -8.50 -12.02 -20.50
C TYR A 6 -8.96 -10.71 -19.86
N LYS A 7 -8.12 -10.07 -19.02
CA LYS A 7 -8.44 -8.78 -18.37
C LYS A 7 -7.60 -7.66 -18.99
N THR A 8 -8.26 -6.63 -19.52
CA THR A 8 -7.62 -5.45 -20.09
C THR A 8 -7.53 -4.36 -19.03
N TYR A 9 -6.33 -3.81 -18.82
CA TYR A 9 -6.10 -2.75 -17.82
C TYR A 9 -5.99 -1.36 -18.49
N PRO A 10 -6.49 -0.30 -17.85
CA PRO A 10 -6.25 1.08 -18.28
C PRO A 10 -4.76 1.43 -18.38
N HIS A 11 -4.42 2.41 -19.23
CA HIS A 11 -3.03 2.77 -19.55
C HIS A 11 -2.20 3.12 -18.30
N HIS A 12 -2.76 3.86 -17.34
CA HIS A 12 -2.05 4.25 -16.12
C HIS A 12 -1.71 3.05 -15.23
N VAL A 13 -2.60 2.06 -15.14
CA VAL A 13 -2.36 0.82 -14.39
C VAL A 13 -1.25 -0.01 -15.04
N ARG A 14 -1.23 -0.07 -16.38
CA ARG A 14 -0.15 -0.73 -17.14
C ARG A 14 1.20 -0.04 -16.93
N ALA A 15 1.23 1.30 -16.94
CA ALA A 15 2.45 2.07 -16.71
C ALA A 15 2.99 1.85 -15.28
N CYS A 16 2.11 1.81 -14.28
CA CYS A 16 2.49 1.50 -12.90
C CYS A 16 3.07 0.08 -12.77
N LEU A 17 2.36 -0.93 -13.28
CA LEU A 17 2.83 -2.33 -13.27
C LEU A 17 4.20 -2.50 -13.96
N LEU A 18 4.39 -1.83 -15.09
CA LEU A 18 5.66 -1.88 -15.83
C LEU A 18 6.80 -1.17 -15.09
N SER A 19 6.51 -0.05 -14.42
CA SER A 19 7.50 0.67 -13.61
C SER A 19 7.98 -0.20 -12.46
N VAL A 20 7.05 -0.77 -11.68
CA VAL A 20 7.44 -1.57 -10.51
C VAL A 20 8.09 -2.89 -10.92
N ALA A 21 7.67 -3.54 -12.02
CA ALA A 21 8.35 -4.73 -12.54
C ALA A 21 9.78 -4.44 -13.03
N LYS A 22 10.01 -3.23 -13.58
CA LYS A 22 11.35 -2.77 -13.98
C LYS A 22 12.23 -2.52 -12.76
N ASP A 23 11.69 -1.92 -11.71
CA ASP A 23 12.41 -1.66 -10.46
C ASP A 23 12.79 -2.96 -9.73
N ASP A 24 11.95 -3.99 -9.81
CA ASP A 24 12.19 -5.34 -9.25
C ASP A 24 13.14 -6.21 -10.12
N GLY A 25 13.58 -5.72 -11.28
CA GLY A 25 14.44 -6.46 -12.21
C GLY A 25 13.77 -7.61 -12.95
N ASP A 26 12.43 -7.68 -12.96
CA ASP A 26 11.65 -8.70 -13.69
C ASP A 26 11.49 -8.31 -15.17
N TRP A 27 12.62 -8.32 -15.88
CA TRP A 27 12.70 -7.97 -17.30
C TRP A 27 11.87 -8.88 -18.20
N LYS A 28 11.54 -10.10 -17.73
CA LYS A 28 10.70 -11.03 -18.47
C LYS A 28 9.25 -10.57 -18.46
N ALA A 29 8.71 -10.18 -17.31
CA ALA A 29 7.37 -9.60 -17.21
C ALA A 29 7.26 -8.30 -18.01
N VAL A 30 8.29 -7.45 -17.98
CA VAL A 30 8.37 -6.22 -18.78
C VAL A 30 8.33 -6.52 -20.28
N ALA A 31 9.17 -7.46 -20.76
CA ALA A 31 9.24 -7.82 -22.17
C ALA A 31 7.95 -8.47 -22.69
N GLU A 32 7.31 -9.32 -21.89
CA GLU A 32 6.05 -9.98 -22.25
C GLU A 32 4.89 -8.96 -22.36
N LEU A 33 4.82 -7.99 -21.45
CA LEU A 33 3.82 -6.91 -21.48
C LEU A 33 4.06 -5.90 -22.62
N TYR A 34 5.32 -5.62 -22.96
CA TYR A 34 5.68 -4.71 -24.05
C TYR A 34 5.39 -5.36 -25.42
N ASN A 35 5.71 -6.64 -25.61
CA ASN A 35 5.39 -7.38 -26.82
C ASN A 35 3.87 -7.56 -27.02
N ALA A 36 3.11 -7.76 -25.94
CA ALA A 36 1.64 -7.81 -25.98
C ALA A 36 0.99 -6.46 -26.36
N ALA A 37 1.70 -5.33 -26.21
CA ALA A 37 1.23 -4.01 -26.60
C ALA A 37 1.40 -3.70 -28.10
N GLY A 38 2.30 -4.42 -28.79
CA GLY A 38 2.65 -4.19 -30.20
C GLY A 38 2.00 -5.13 -31.20
N ALA A 39 1.36 -6.21 -30.77
CA ALA A 39 0.80 -7.23 -31.67
C ALA A 39 -0.73 -7.23 -31.64
N HIS A 40 -1.35 -6.60 -32.62
CA HIS A 40 -2.68 -7.04 -33.05
C HIS A 40 -2.55 -8.42 -33.72
N VAL A 41 -3.57 -9.24 -33.49
CA VAL A 41 -3.88 -10.56 -34.09
C VAL A 41 -3.10 -11.77 -33.55
N GLY A 42 -3.65 -12.40 -32.52
CA GLY A 42 -3.31 -13.77 -32.10
C GLY A 42 -3.31 -13.94 -30.59
N ALA A 43 -4.24 -14.73 -30.04
CA ALA A 43 -4.28 -15.04 -28.61
C ALA A 43 -3.04 -15.86 -28.22
N VAL A 44 -2.06 -15.20 -27.61
CA VAL A 44 -0.88 -15.86 -27.05
C VAL A 44 -1.28 -16.48 -25.70
N PRO A 45 -1.06 -17.78 -25.48
CA PRO A 45 -1.28 -18.40 -24.18
C PRO A 45 -0.24 -17.87 -23.18
N TYR A 46 -0.63 -16.89 -22.36
CA TYR A 46 0.15 -16.52 -21.19
C TYR A 46 -0.39 -17.27 -19.97
N ARG A 47 0.53 -17.85 -19.20
CA ARG A 47 0.19 -18.37 -17.87
C ARG A 47 -0.02 -17.15 -16.99
N LEU A 48 -1.25 -16.92 -16.53
CA LEU A 48 -1.51 -16.01 -15.41
C LEU A 48 -0.77 -16.58 -14.20
N VAL A 49 0.48 -16.18 -14.02
CA VAL A 49 1.12 -16.24 -12.72
C VAL A 49 0.26 -15.34 -11.85
N LYS A 50 -0.24 -15.85 -10.72
CA LYS A 50 -0.94 -15.00 -9.75
C LYS A 50 -0.03 -13.81 -9.48
N GLY A 51 -0.45 -12.61 -9.89
CA GLY A 51 0.34 -11.41 -9.71
C GLY A 51 0.71 -11.28 -8.24
N LYS A 52 1.92 -10.81 -7.95
CA LYS A 52 2.31 -10.49 -6.57
C LYS A 52 1.28 -9.50 -6.02
N ASN A 53 0.76 -9.76 -4.83
CA ASN A 53 -0.12 -8.80 -4.17
C ASN A 53 0.67 -7.51 -3.90
N ILE A 54 0.06 -6.36 -4.23
CA ILE A 54 0.56 -5.06 -3.78
C ILE A 54 -0.01 -4.85 -2.38
N HIS A 55 0.89 -4.61 -1.42
CA HIS A 55 0.52 -4.19 -0.08
C HIS A 55 0.63 -2.68 -0.01
N VAL A 56 -0.35 -2.04 0.62
CA VAL A 56 -0.40 -0.58 0.80
C VAL A 56 -0.53 -0.32 2.29
N ILE A 57 0.28 0.60 2.81
CA ILE A 57 0.13 1.20 4.13
C ILE A 57 -0.12 2.69 3.92
N ALA A 58 -1.04 3.27 4.69
CA ALA A 58 -1.42 4.67 4.50
C ALA A 58 -1.88 5.29 5.83
N VAL A 59 -1.70 6.61 5.92
CA VAL A 59 -2.25 7.46 6.97
C VAL A 59 -3.24 8.42 6.33
N ILE A 60 -4.42 8.53 6.93
CA ILE A 60 -5.42 9.51 6.55
C ILE A 60 -5.71 10.44 7.73
N SER A 61 -6.12 11.65 7.43
CA SER A 61 -6.63 12.64 8.37
C SER A 61 -8.02 13.11 7.92
N SER A 62 -8.63 14.01 8.69
CA SER A 62 -9.86 14.69 8.28
C SER A 62 -9.71 15.52 7.01
N SER A 63 -8.49 15.92 6.64
CA SER A 63 -8.19 16.68 5.43
C SER A 63 -7.86 15.79 4.21
N GLY A 64 -7.73 14.48 4.38
CA GLY A 64 -7.52 13.53 3.29
C GLY A 64 -6.34 12.58 3.53
N LEU A 65 -5.70 12.15 2.46
CA LEU A 65 -4.53 11.25 2.52
C LEU A 65 -3.30 12.03 3.02
N ALA A 66 -2.76 11.64 4.17
CA ALA A 66 -1.61 12.30 4.79
C ALA A 66 -0.28 11.67 4.33
N ASN A 67 -0.23 10.34 4.21
CA ASN A 67 0.94 9.63 3.68
C ASN A 67 0.53 8.25 3.15
N GLN A 68 1.27 7.71 2.18
CA GLN A 68 1.10 6.33 1.72
C GLN A 68 2.41 5.73 1.20
N GLU A 69 2.55 4.43 1.39
CA GLU A 69 3.59 3.62 0.74
C GLU A 69 2.98 2.32 0.20
N SER A 70 3.57 1.82 -0.89
CA SER A 70 3.17 0.57 -1.51
C SER A 70 4.38 -0.27 -1.86
N GLN A 71 4.30 -1.57 -1.61
CA GLN A 71 5.36 -2.50 -1.95
C GLN A 71 4.81 -3.85 -2.42
N PHE A 72 5.66 -4.65 -3.06
CA PHE A 72 5.38 -6.06 -3.28
C PHE A 72 5.77 -6.87 -2.05
N GLY A 73 4.86 -7.71 -1.56
CA GLY A 73 5.04 -8.48 -0.33
C GLY A 73 4.56 -7.74 0.92
N SER A 74 4.31 -8.50 1.99
CA SER A 74 3.69 -7.98 3.22
C SER A 74 4.58 -6.98 3.97
N PHE A 75 3.95 -6.00 4.62
CA PHE A 75 4.62 -5.19 5.64
C PHE A 75 4.90 -6.04 6.87
N THR A 76 6.16 -6.06 7.29
CA THR A 76 6.58 -6.56 8.61
C THR A 76 6.38 -5.47 9.66
N ALA A 77 6.52 -5.83 10.94
CA ALA A 77 6.56 -4.89 12.05
C ALA A 77 7.61 -3.78 11.82
N ASP A 78 8.86 -4.17 11.54
CA ASP A 78 9.95 -3.23 11.25
C ASP A 78 9.63 -2.23 10.13
N LEU A 79 9.03 -2.71 9.03
CA LEU A 79 8.67 -1.87 7.89
C LEU A 79 7.53 -0.90 8.22
N ALA A 80 6.56 -1.33 9.02
CA ALA A 80 5.48 -0.47 9.50
C ALA A 80 6.00 0.58 10.47
N ASN A 81 6.90 0.21 11.38
CA ASN A 81 7.53 1.13 12.33
C ASN A 81 8.38 2.17 11.61
N GLU A 82 9.16 1.76 10.61
CA GLU A 82 9.92 2.70 9.79
C GLU A 82 9.03 3.61 8.93
N PHE A 83 7.86 3.12 8.49
CA PHE A 83 6.85 3.97 7.87
C PHE A 83 6.30 5.02 8.86
N ILE A 84 5.99 4.62 10.10
CA ILE A 84 5.50 5.53 11.15
C ILE A 84 6.57 6.60 11.46
N ARG A 85 7.84 6.22 11.65
CA ARG A 85 8.93 7.20 11.86
C ARG A 85 9.03 8.21 10.73
N ARG A 86 9.01 7.74 9.47
CA ARG A 86 9.06 8.61 8.29
C ARG A 86 7.84 9.54 8.23
N PHE A 87 6.66 9.05 8.61
CA PHE A 87 5.46 9.86 8.71
C PHE A 87 5.55 10.91 9.82
N LEU A 88 5.98 10.55 11.03
CA LEU A 88 6.09 11.48 12.16
C LEU A 88 7.14 12.58 11.88
N ARG A 89 8.28 12.22 11.30
CA ARG A 89 9.27 13.21 10.81
C ARG A 89 8.70 14.13 9.73
N HIS A 90 7.81 13.63 8.88
CA HIS A 90 7.21 14.45 7.84
C HIS A 90 6.17 15.41 8.43
N ILE A 91 5.27 14.91 9.28
CA ILE A 91 4.17 15.72 9.83
C ILE A 91 4.68 16.78 10.80
N SER A 92 5.77 16.53 11.52
CA SER A 92 6.41 17.50 12.42
C SER A 92 6.91 18.77 11.70
N THR A 93 7.09 18.71 10.38
CA THR A 93 7.41 19.90 9.57
C THR A 93 6.20 20.83 9.36
N THR A 94 4.99 20.36 9.65
CA THR A 94 3.73 21.07 9.36
C THR A 94 2.87 21.34 10.59
N MET A 95 2.99 20.53 11.64
CA MET A 95 2.32 20.73 12.93
C MET A 95 3.18 20.18 14.08
N PRO A 96 3.04 20.73 15.28
CA PRO A 96 3.65 20.17 16.50
C PRO A 96 3.24 18.71 16.74
N LEU A 97 4.14 17.88 17.26
CA LEU A 97 3.87 16.46 17.52
C LEU A 97 2.89 16.23 18.68
N ASP A 98 2.84 17.14 19.65
CA ASP A 98 1.86 17.14 20.76
C ASP A 98 0.41 17.39 20.30
N GLU A 99 0.20 17.76 19.03
CA GLU A 99 -1.10 17.83 18.38
C GLU A 99 -1.41 16.60 17.50
N VAL A 100 -0.52 15.61 17.45
CA VAL A 100 -0.62 14.43 16.59
C VAL A 100 -1.04 13.19 17.38
N VAL A 101 -2.17 12.61 17.01
CA VAL A 101 -2.61 11.29 17.50
C VAL A 101 -2.69 10.31 16.32
N VAL A 102 -1.89 9.25 16.35
CA VAL A 102 -1.90 8.20 15.32
C VAL A 102 -2.81 7.06 15.78
N VAL A 103 -3.88 6.80 15.02
CA VAL A 103 -4.81 5.69 15.30
C VAL A 103 -4.42 4.48 14.46
N LEU A 104 -4.11 3.36 15.11
CA LEU A 104 -3.71 2.10 14.47
C LEU A 104 -4.76 1.01 14.68
N ASP A 105 -5.01 0.20 13.66
CA ASP A 105 -5.75 -1.04 13.83
C ASP A 105 -4.87 -2.14 14.45
N ASN A 106 -5.50 -3.22 14.89
CA ASN A 106 -4.79 -4.34 15.52
C ASN A 106 -4.20 -5.33 14.50
N ALA A 107 -3.62 -4.83 13.40
CA ALA A 107 -2.95 -5.65 12.41
C ALA A 107 -1.62 -6.23 12.98
N PRO A 108 -1.18 -7.43 12.54
CA PRO A 108 0.06 -8.04 13.03
C PRO A 108 1.31 -7.17 12.82
N CYS A 109 1.33 -6.33 11.78
CA CYS A 109 2.45 -5.41 11.53
C CYS A 109 2.50 -4.20 12.47
N HIS A 110 1.50 -4.00 13.34
CA HIS A 110 1.49 -2.91 14.33
C HIS A 110 1.77 -3.42 15.74
N THR A 111 2.32 -4.63 15.89
CA THR A 111 2.42 -5.31 17.20
C THR A 111 3.23 -4.50 18.21
N ASP A 112 4.29 -3.85 17.76
CA ASP A 112 5.31 -3.09 18.51
C ASP A 112 5.37 -1.62 18.04
N ALA A 113 4.29 -1.11 17.43
CA ALA A 113 4.25 0.26 16.93
C ALA A 113 4.39 1.29 18.05
N GLU A 114 3.96 0.94 19.27
CA GLU A 114 4.12 1.75 20.47
C GLU A 114 5.59 2.06 20.78
N ASP A 115 6.53 1.16 20.46
CA ASP A 115 7.97 1.36 20.69
C ASP A 115 8.51 2.58 19.91
N VAL A 116 7.87 2.96 18.80
CA VAL A 116 8.23 4.16 18.03
C VAL A 116 7.90 5.44 18.81
N PHE A 117 6.80 5.43 19.58
CA PHE A 117 6.34 6.59 20.34
C PHE A 117 7.07 6.74 21.69
N ASP A 118 7.80 5.70 22.11
CA ASP A 118 8.73 5.76 23.26
C ASP A 118 10.10 6.34 22.88
N GLU A 119 10.38 6.57 21.59
CA GLU A 119 11.61 7.22 21.14
C GLU A 119 11.59 8.72 21.47
N GLU A 120 12.69 9.27 22.00
CA GLU A 120 12.82 10.71 22.36
C GLU A 120 12.47 11.66 21.20
N GLU A 121 12.66 11.22 19.95
CA GLU A 121 12.30 12.01 18.76
C GLU A 121 10.77 12.19 18.60
N PHE A 122 9.96 11.29 19.17
CA PHE A 122 8.52 11.17 18.93
C PHE A 122 7.68 11.16 20.23
N GLU A 123 8.29 11.37 21.40
CA GLU A 123 7.64 11.24 22.71
C GLU A 123 6.42 12.17 22.91
N ASP A 124 6.37 13.27 22.18
CA ASP A 124 5.24 14.21 22.20
C ASP A 124 4.03 13.69 21.41
N ALA A 125 4.22 12.78 20.45
CA ALA A 125 3.12 12.24 19.65
C ALA A 125 2.39 11.12 20.41
N GLU A 126 1.07 11.02 20.25
CA GLU A 126 0.28 9.96 20.88
C GLU A 126 -0.08 8.85 19.88
N VAL A 127 -0.18 7.61 20.38
CA VAL A 127 -0.68 6.46 19.63
C VAL A 127 -1.91 5.86 20.28
N LEU A 128 -2.94 5.60 19.47
CA LEU A 128 -4.17 4.93 19.90
C LEU A 128 -4.35 3.62 19.10
N LYS A 129 -4.16 2.49 19.77
CA LYS A 129 -4.39 1.17 19.18
C LYS A 129 -5.83 0.72 19.39
N LEU A 130 -6.54 0.47 18.29
CA LEU A 130 -7.92 0.02 18.32
C LEU A 130 -8.01 -1.42 18.85
N ARG A 131 -9.08 -1.71 19.60
CA ARG A 131 -9.37 -3.07 20.03
C ARG A 131 -9.59 -4.00 18.82
N PRO A 132 -9.21 -5.29 18.93
CA PRO A 132 -9.47 -6.27 17.88
C PRO A 132 -10.91 -6.24 17.38
N TYR A 133 -11.10 -6.50 16.09
CA TYR A 133 -12.42 -6.57 15.43
C TYR A 133 -13.25 -5.27 15.46
N SER A 134 -12.59 -4.11 15.43
CA SER A 134 -13.26 -2.79 15.38
C SER A 134 -13.08 -2.03 14.05
N PRO A 135 -13.24 -2.65 12.86
CA PRO A 135 -12.99 -1.98 11.58
C PRO A 135 -13.92 -0.78 11.35
N MET A 136 -15.11 -0.78 11.96
CA MET A 136 -16.04 0.34 11.92
C MET A 136 -15.48 1.62 12.57
N LEU A 137 -14.45 1.48 13.40
CA LEU A 137 -13.76 2.58 14.08
C LEU A 137 -12.47 2.99 13.37
N ASN A 138 -12.11 2.34 12.26
CA ASN A 138 -10.96 2.71 11.44
C ASN A 138 -11.43 3.35 10.13
N PRO A 139 -11.48 4.69 10.02
CA PRO A 139 -12.03 5.37 8.84
C PRO A 139 -11.29 5.02 7.54
N ILE A 140 -10.04 4.56 7.62
CA ILE A 140 -9.24 4.22 6.44
C ILE A 140 -9.77 2.99 5.70
N GLU A 141 -10.54 2.13 6.36
CA GLU A 141 -11.19 0.98 5.72
C GLU A 141 -12.15 1.41 4.61
N ASN A 142 -12.85 2.53 4.80
CA ASN A 142 -13.72 3.10 3.77
C ASN A 142 -12.89 3.62 2.58
N VAL A 143 -11.75 4.26 2.86
CA VAL A 143 -10.83 4.75 1.83
C VAL A 143 -10.28 3.58 1.01
N PHE A 144 -9.83 2.50 1.67
CA PHE A 144 -9.36 1.30 0.98
C PHE A 144 -10.47 0.57 0.21
N SER A 145 -11.71 0.59 0.69
CA SER A 145 -12.86 0.03 -0.04
C SER A 145 -13.11 0.78 -1.35
N VAL A 146 -13.07 2.11 -1.33
CA VAL A 146 -13.17 2.95 -2.53
C VAL A 146 -11.96 2.72 -3.45
N TYR A 147 -10.75 2.69 -2.89
CA TYR A 147 -9.52 2.44 -3.65
C TYR A 147 -9.55 1.09 -4.38
N LYS A 148 -10.05 0.04 -3.72
CA LYS A 148 -10.20 -1.29 -4.33
C LYS A 148 -11.30 -1.35 -5.38
N SER A 149 -12.40 -0.60 -5.21
CA SER A 149 -13.53 -0.63 -6.15
C SER A 149 -13.31 0.24 -7.39
N GLY A 150 -12.55 1.33 -7.30
CA GLY A 150 -12.12 2.13 -8.46
C GLY A 150 -11.17 1.41 -9.43
N ASN A 151 -10.69 0.22 -9.05
CA ASN A 151 -9.78 -0.63 -9.82
C ASN A 151 -10.46 -1.90 -10.42
N GLN A 152 -11.80 -2.01 -10.38
CA GLN A 152 -12.51 -3.18 -10.92
C GLN A 152 -12.76 -3.14 -12.42
#